data_AF-A0A0Q8KJ30-F1
#
_entry.id   AF-A0A0Q8KJ30-F1
#
_cell.length_a   1.000
_cell.length_b   1.000
_cell.length_c   1.000
_cell.angle_alpha   90.00
_cell.angle_beta   90.00
_cell.angle_gamma   90.00
#
_symmetry.space_group_name_H-M   'P 1'
#
loop_
_entity.id
_entity.type
_entity.pdbx_description
1 polymer ?
#
loop_
_entity_poly.entity_id
_entity_poly.type
_entity_poly.pdbx_seq_one_letter_code
_entity_poly.pdbx_strand_id
1 'polypeptide(L)'
;MTALAVVGSRAFSDARKLAEVLSELAPTKVISGGAKGADSLAETWARRNGVETQIFLPQHKLYRHPYHHRNRLIAEACDHLIAFWDGHSTGTKYTINYARRIGKPVTIVRF
;
A
#
# COMPACT_ATOMS: atom_id res chain seq x y z
N MET A 1 15.44 -7.38 -6.68
CA MET A 1 14.28 -7.73 -5.81
C MET A 1 13.54 -6.45 -5.57
N THR A 2 12.22 -6.43 -5.79
CA THR A 2 11.42 -5.19 -5.76
C THR A 2 10.33 -5.34 -4.71
N ALA A 3 10.42 -4.52 -3.65
CA ALA A 3 9.40 -4.43 -2.61
C ALA A 3 8.38 -3.34 -2.97
N LEU A 4 7.13 -3.74 -3.22
CA LEU A 4 6.06 -2.81 -3.57
C LEU A 4 5.19 -2.51 -2.36
N ALA A 5 5.03 -1.22 -2.03
CA ALA A 5 3.97 -0.79 -1.14
C ALA A 5 2.65 -0.78 -1.92
N VAL A 6 1.62 -1.45 -1.41
CA VAL A 6 0.26 -1.36 -1.94
C VAL A 6 -0.63 -0.75 -0.88
N VAL A 7 -1.16 0.43 -1.20
CA VAL A 7 -2.06 1.18 -0.33
C VAL A 7 -3.25 1.65 -1.12
N GLY A 8 -4.34 1.99 -0.44
CA GLY A 8 -5.46 2.57 -1.17
C GLY A 8 -6.62 3.01 -0.31
N SER A 9 -7.66 3.45 -1.02
CA SER A 9 -8.89 3.91 -0.41
C SER A 9 -9.71 2.71 0.02
N ARG A 10 -10.41 2.81 1.15
CA ARG A 10 -11.18 1.67 1.70
C ARG A 10 -12.34 1.21 0.82
N ALA A 11 -12.78 2.08 -0.08
CA ALA A 11 -13.82 1.79 -1.08
C ALA A 11 -13.30 0.99 -2.28
N PHE A 12 -11.98 0.86 -2.46
CA PHE A 12 -11.43 0.08 -3.57
C PHE A 12 -11.75 -1.41 -3.40
N SER A 13 -12.39 -2.00 -4.40
CA SER A 13 -12.86 -3.40 -4.37
C SER A 13 -12.48 -4.21 -5.61
N ASP A 14 -11.80 -3.60 -6.59
CA ASP A 14 -11.43 -4.26 -7.84
C ASP A 14 -10.18 -5.14 -7.69
N ALA A 15 -10.39 -6.38 -7.25
CA ALA A 15 -9.34 -7.38 -7.12
C ALA A 15 -8.66 -7.74 -8.45
N ARG A 16 -9.36 -7.62 -9.59
CA ARG A 16 -8.81 -7.93 -10.90
C ARG A 16 -7.83 -6.85 -11.33
N LYS A 17 -8.19 -5.58 -11.15
CA LYS A 17 -7.31 -4.46 -11.47
C LYS A 17 -6.05 -4.47 -10.61
N LEU A 18 -6.18 -4.80 -9.32
CA LEU A 18 -5.03 -4.96 -8.45
C LEU A 18 -4.13 -6.10 -8.91
N ALA A 19 -4.71 -7.26 -9.26
CA ALA A 19 -3.95 -8.39 -9.74
C ALA A 19 -3.19 -8.09 -11.04
N GLU A 20 -3.82 -7.42 -12.00
CA GLU A 20 -3.19 -6.98 -13.26
C GLU A 20 -1.93 -6.16 -12.98
N VAL A 21 -2.05 -5.11 -12.16
CA VAL A 21 -0.94 -4.22 -11.81
C VAL A 21 0.20 -4.97 -11.10
N LEU A 22 -0.13 -5.84 -10.13
CA LEU A 22 0.89 -6.57 -9.39
C LEU A 22 1.55 -7.68 -10.21
N SER A 23 0.80 -8.36 -11.09
CA SER A 23 1.36 -9.37 -11.98
C SER A 23 2.29 -8.76 -13.02
N GLU A 24 1.98 -7.57 -13.54
CA GLU A 24 2.86 -6.85 -14.48
C GLU A 24 4.18 -6.44 -13.81
N LEU A 25 4.12 -5.97 -12.56
CA LEU A 25 5.31 -5.51 -11.84
C LEU A 25 6.12 -6.65 -11.18
N ALA A 26 5.53 -7.84 -11.06
CA ALA A 26 6.15 -9.05 -10.49
C ALA A 26 6.97 -8.80 -9.19
N PRO A 27 6.35 -8.24 -8.13
CA PRO A 27 7.05 -7.96 -6.88
C PRO A 27 7.54 -9.24 -6.20
N THR A 28 8.71 -9.16 -5.58
CA THR A 28 9.18 -10.21 -4.67
C THR A 28 8.60 -10.05 -3.26
N LYS A 29 8.11 -8.85 -2.94
CA LYS A 29 7.51 -8.53 -1.64
C LYS A 29 6.42 -7.47 -1.76
N VAL A 30 5.31 -7.67 -1.04
CA VAL A 30 4.22 -6.71 -0.89
C VAL A 30 4.24 -6.14 0.52
N ILE A 31 4.22 -4.81 0.62
CA ILE A 31 4.17 -4.05 1.87
C ILE A 31 2.81 -3.35 1.93
N SER A 32 2.08 -3.50 3.03
CA SER A 32 0.73 -2.94 3.16
C SER A 32 0.45 -2.60 4.63
N GLY A 33 -0.76 -2.15 4.96
CA GLY A 33 -1.10 -1.78 6.33
C GLY A 33 -2.40 -2.35 6.89
N GLY A 34 -2.94 -3.42 6.30
CA GLY A 34 -4.05 -4.16 6.90
C GLY A 34 -5.39 -3.42 6.92
N ALA A 35 -5.55 -2.36 6.14
CA ALA A 35 -6.86 -1.71 6.00
C ALA A 35 -7.82 -2.52 5.11
N LYS A 36 -9.12 -2.23 5.20
CA LYS A 36 -10.07 -2.69 4.18
C LYS A 36 -9.75 -2.07 2.82
N GLY A 37 -10.13 -2.75 1.74
CA GLY A 37 -9.95 -2.31 0.37
C GLY A 37 -8.60 -2.78 -0.19
N ALA A 38 -7.85 -1.88 -0.83
CA ALA A 38 -6.59 -2.20 -1.49
C ALA A 38 -5.60 -2.97 -0.61
N ASP A 39 -5.42 -2.57 0.65
CA ASP A 39 -4.51 -3.23 1.59
C ASP A 39 -4.86 -4.74 1.75
N SER A 40 -6.12 -5.06 2.07
CA SER A 40 -6.61 -6.44 2.21
C SER A 40 -6.59 -7.27 0.91
N LEU A 41 -6.81 -6.62 -0.24
CA LEU A 41 -6.74 -7.26 -1.55
C LEU A 41 -5.29 -7.59 -1.94
N ALA A 42 -4.35 -6.69 -1.63
CA ALA A 42 -2.92 -6.90 -1.84
C ALA A 42 -2.39 -8.07 -0.99
N GLU A 43 -2.77 -8.12 0.28
CA GLU A 43 -2.47 -9.25 1.18
C GLU A 43 -3.01 -10.57 0.61
N THR A 44 -4.26 -10.56 0.15
CA THR A 44 -4.88 -11.76 -0.45
C THR A 44 -4.17 -12.18 -1.72
N TRP A 45 -3.82 -11.23 -2.60
CA TRP A 45 -3.10 -11.51 -3.84
C TRP A 45 -1.71 -12.08 -3.55
N ALA A 46 -0.95 -11.46 -2.64
CA ALA A 46 0.41 -11.91 -2.32
C ALA A 46 0.41 -13.32 -1.75
N ARG A 47 -0.49 -13.62 -0.81
CA ARG A 47 -0.66 -14.96 -0.25
C ARG A 47 -0.99 -16.01 -1.31
N ARG A 48 -1.85 -15.67 -2.28
CA ARG A 48 -2.23 -16.60 -3.38
C ARG A 48 -1.09 -16.86 -4.37
N ASN A 49 -0.17 -15.91 -4.52
CA ASN A 49 0.93 -15.99 -5.48
C ASN A 49 2.28 -16.36 -4.81
N GLY A 50 2.29 -16.69 -3.52
CA GLY A 50 3.53 -17.03 -2.80
C GLY A 50 4.51 -15.86 -2.66
N VAL A 51 4.02 -14.62 -2.73
CA VAL A 51 4.82 -13.40 -2.59
C VAL A 51 4.93 -13.03 -1.11
N GLU A 52 6.13 -12.67 -0.66
CA GLU A 52 6.37 -12.25 0.73
C GLU A 52 5.49 -11.04 1.09
N THR A 53 4.94 -11.02 2.31
CA THR A 53 4.11 -9.91 2.80
C THR A 53 4.69 -9.30 4.07
N GLN A 54 4.72 -7.97 4.15
CA GLN A 54 5.02 -7.23 5.37
C GLN A 54 3.92 -6.22 5.67
N ILE A 55 3.20 -6.42 6.78
CA ILE A 55 2.02 -5.63 7.14
C ILE A 55 2.32 -4.76 8.34
N PHE A 56 2.24 -3.45 8.15
CA PHE A 56 2.37 -2.48 9.25
C PHE A 56 0.99 -2.13 9.81
N LEU A 57 0.71 -2.55 11.04
CA LEU A 57 -0.53 -2.21 11.74
C LEU A 57 -0.38 -0.93 12.59
N PRO A 58 -1.46 -0.16 12.79
CA PRO A 58 -1.42 1.04 13.63
C PRO A 58 -1.16 0.69 15.11
N GLN A 59 -0.14 1.28 15.71
CA GLN A 59 0.27 1.03 17.10
C GLN A 59 -0.34 2.06 18.06
N HIS A 60 -1.63 1.89 18.38
CA HIS A 60 -2.43 2.85 19.17
C HIS A 60 -1.90 3.14 20.58
N LYS A 61 -1.21 2.17 21.21
CA LYS A 61 -0.66 2.33 22.57
C LYS A 61 0.64 3.13 22.60
N LEU A 62 1.33 3.25 21.46
CA LEU A 62 2.69 3.78 21.40
C LEU A 62 2.77 5.17 20.77
N TYR A 63 1.83 5.51 19.87
CA TYR A 63 1.90 6.76 19.12
C TYR A 63 0.59 7.54 19.17
N ARG A 64 0.71 8.86 19.33
CA ARG A 64 -0.41 9.81 19.24
C ARG A 64 -1.08 9.80 17.86
N HIS A 65 -0.32 9.52 16.80
CA HIS A 65 -0.83 9.43 15.41
C HIS A 65 -0.46 8.09 14.77
N PRO A 66 -1.10 6.98 15.20
CA PRO A 66 -0.65 5.63 14.87
C PRO A 66 -0.80 5.31 13.38
N TYR A 67 -1.83 5.83 12.70
CA TYR A 67 -2.00 5.66 11.25
C TYR A 67 -0.93 6.42 10.45
N HIS A 68 -0.62 7.66 10.82
CA HIS A 68 0.40 8.43 10.13
C HIS A 68 1.78 7.82 10.33
N HIS A 69 2.09 7.37 11.54
CA HIS A 69 3.33 6.64 11.83
C HIS A 69 3.43 5.38 10.95
N ARG A 70 2.41 4.53 10.97
CA ARG A 70 2.33 3.33 10.15
C ARG A 70 2.48 3.61 8.64
N ASN A 71 1.82 4.65 8.14
CA ASN A 71 1.90 5.02 6.72
C ASN A 71 3.30 5.46 6.29
N ARG A 72 4.06 6.09 7.20
CA ARG A 72 5.47 6.42 6.94
C ARG A 72 6.33 5.16 6.84
N LEU A 73 6.15 4.21 7.75
CA LEU A 73 6.86 2.92 7.72
C LEU A 73 6.61 2.16 6.40
N ILE A 74 5.36 2.13 5.90
CA ILE A 74 5.04 1.52 4.60
C ILE A 74 5.86 2.16 3.48
N ALA A 75 5.85 3.49 3.40
CA ALA A 75 6.53 4.22 2.33
C ALA A 75 8.06 4.10 2.43
N GLU A 76 8.62 4.12 3.64
CA GLU A 76 10.06 3.96 3.89
C GLU A 76 10.57 2.58 3.48
N ALA A 77 9.78 1.54 3.76
CA ALA A 77 10.18 0.15 3.56
C ALA A 77 10.07 -0.34 2.09
N CYS A 78 9.41 0.39 1.21
CA CYS A 78 9.21 -0.03 -0.20
C CYS A 78 10.21 0.60 -1.16
N ASP A 79 10.40 -0.03 -2.32
CA ASP A 79 11.14 0.55 -3.46
C ASP A 79 10.22 1.43 -4.32
N HIS A 80 8.94 1.07 -4.41
CA HIS A 80 7.93 1.76 -5.20
C HIS A 80 6.56 1.64 -4.53
N LEU A 81 5.77 2.72 -4.54
CA LEU A 81 4.43 2.75 -3.96
C LEU A 81 3.33 2.75 -5.03
N ILE A 82 2.41 1.79 -4.94
CA ILE A 82 1.19 1.69 -5.74
C ILE A 82 0.00 2.13 -4.89
N ALA A 83 -0.66 3.20 -5.31
CA ALA A 83 -1.81 3.77 -4.61
C ALA A 83 -3.09 3.64 -5.43
N PHE A 84 -4.03 2.82 -4.97
CA PHE A 84 -5.39 2.75 -5.51
C PHE A 84 -6.25 3.84 -4.86
N TRP A 85 -6.46 4.96 -5.57
CA TRP A 85 -6.96 6.20 -4.97
C TRP A 85 -8.20 6.76 -5.66
N ASP A 86 -9.26 6.94 -4.87
CA ASP A 86 -10.55 7.55 -5.24
C ASP A 86 -10.48 9.09 -5.40
N GLY A 87 -9.32 9.69 -5.14
CA GLY A 87 -9.14 11.15 -5.14
C GLY A 87 -9.55 11.89 -3.87
N HIS A 88 -10.15 11.19 -2.90
CA HIS A 88 -10.73 11.79 -1.71
C HIS A 88 -10.08 11.27 -0.42
N SER A 89 -9.67 9.99 -0.39
CA SER A 89 -9.07 9.35 0.78
C SER A 89 -7.86 10.14 1.28
N THR A 90 -8.01 10.78 2.44
CA THR A 90 -6.97 11.60 3.07
C THR A 90 -5.79 10.76 3.55
N GLY A 91 -6.05 9.54 4.03
CA GLY A 91 -5.03 8.59 4.43
C GLY A 91 -4.17 8.13 3.25
N THR A 92 -4.79 7.81 2.11
CA THR A 92 -4.06 7.42 0.90
C THR A 92 -3.27 8.61 0.33
N LYS A 93 -3.88 9.80 0.29
CA LYS A 93 -3.21 11.05 -0.11
C LYS A 93 -1.99 11.34 0.77
N TYR A 94 -2.11 11.15 2.09
CA TYR A 94 -0.99 11.31 3.02
C TYR A 94 0.18 10.39 2.66
N THR A 95 -0.08 9.09 2.43
CA THR A 95 0.98 8.13 2.09
C THR A 95 1.63 8.44 0.74
N ILE A 96 0.83 8.80 -0.28
CA ILE A 96 1.31 9.26 -1.60
C ILE A 96 2.28 10.44 -1.44
N ASN A 97 1.86 11.47 -0.70
CA ASN A 97 2.64 12.68 -0.52
C ASN A 97 3.93 12.41 0.26
N TYR A 98 3.86 11.58 1.30
CA TYR A 98 5.02 11.20 2.08
C TYR A 98 6.04 10.43 1.24
N ALA A 99 5.60 9.43 0.48
CA ALA A 99 6.46 8.63 -0.41
C ALA A 99 7.19 9.51 -1.42
N ARG A 100 6.46 10.42 -2.10
CA ARG A 100 7.08 11.40 -3.01
C ARG A 100 8.10 12.28 -2.30
N ARG A 101 7.79 12.75 -1.09
CA ARG A 101 8.68 13.61 -0.31
C ARG A 101 10.01 12.93 0.03
N ILE A 102 9.99 11.63 0.27
CA ILE A 102 11.20 10.83 0.55
C ILE A 102 11.83 10.23 -0.72
N GLY A 103 11.41 10.68 -1.90
CA GLY A 103 12.00 10.28 -3.19
C GLY A 103 11.57 8.91 -3.71
N LYS A 104 10.53 8.29 -3.16
CA LYS A 104 10.03 7.01 -3.67
C LYS A 104 9.18 7.22 -4.94
N PRO A 105 9.36 6.40 -5.99
CA PRO A 105 8.46 6.39 -7.13
C PRO A 105 7.04 5.98 -6.69
N VAL A 106 6.04 6.65 -7.28
CA VAL A 106 4.63 6.47 -6.93
C VAL A 106 3.78 6.30 -8.20
N THR A 107 3.09 5.17 -8.30
CA THR A 107 2.03 4.96 -9.29
C THR A 107 0.67 5.16 -8.62
N ILE A 108 -0.17 6.01 -9.20
CA ILE A 108 -1.55 6.22 -8.75
C ILE A 108 -2.48 5.55 -9.74
N VAL A 109 -3.27 4.59 -9.25
CA VAL A 109 -4.36 3.96 -10.00
C VAL A 109 -5.66 4.61 -9.53
N ARG A 110 -6.29 5.38 -10.42
CA ARG A 110 -7.59 6.02 -10.16
C ARG A 110 -8.72 5.02 -10.35
N PHE A 111 -9.77 5.15 -9.54
CA PHE A 111 -11.03 4.42 -9.64
C PHE A 111 -12.18 5.26 -9.09
#